data_AF-A0A420N4Q1-F1
#
_entry.id   AF-A0A420N4Q1-F1
#
_cell.length_a   1.000
_cell.length_b   1.000
_cell.length_c   1.000
_cell.angle_alpha   90.00
_cell.angle_beta   90.00
_cell.angle_gamma   90.00
#
_symmetry.space_group_name_H-M   'P 1'
#
loop_
_entity.id
_entity.type
_entity.pdbx_description
1 polymer ?
#
loop_
_entity_poly.entity_id
_entity_poly.type
_entity_poly.pdbx_seq_one_letter_code
_entity_poly.pdbx_strand_id
1 'polypeptide(L)'
;MSNFVLETWTWYGFMWLIIILRLISRTLVLRSIKKWQIDDFLMICAMGPSTVAMVGLTIITHAGSNLLNPVSHVALTPEDINKRNHGSKWVVTVEQMQILTIWTMKSCLLIMYNRIT
;
A
#
# COMPACT_ATOMS: atom_id res chain seq x y z
N MET A 1 16.33 -11.86 -6.54
CA MET A 1 15.47 -10.82 -5.92
C MET A 1 16.00 -10.55 -4.52
N SER A 2 15.99 -9.30 -4.05
CA SER A 2 16.29 -9.02 -2.64
C SER A 2 15.19 -9.61 -1.76
N ASN A 3 15.53 -10.06 -0.55
CA ASN A 3 14.56 -10.62 0.40
C ASN A 3 13.40 -9.65 0.66
N PHE A 4 13.68 -8.35 0.68
CA PHE A 4 12.68 -7.30 0.87
C PHE A 4 11.65 -7.21 -0.26
N VAL A 5 12.07 -7.37 -1.52
CA VAL A 5 11.13 -7.36 -2.66
C VAL A 5 10.20 -8.57 -2.55
N LEU A 6 10.73 -9.75 -2.20
CA LEU A 6 9.92 -10.94 -2.01
C LEU A 6 8.88 -10.74 -0.89
N GLU A 7 9.32 -10.22 0.26
CA GLU A 7 8.43 -9.88 1.38
C GLU A 7 7.33 -8.89 0.98
N THR A 8 7.68 -7.84 0.23
CA THR A 8 6.74 -6.81 -0.25
C THR A 8 5.64 -7.43 -1.13
N TRP A 9 6.01 -8.28 -2.09
CA TRP A 9 5.03 -8.89 -3.00
C TRP A 9 4.22 -10.01 -2.34
N THR A 10 4.82 -10.77 -1.41
CA THR A 10 4.08 -11.73 -0.58
C THR A 10 3.03 -11.02 0.27
N TRP A 11 3.41 -9.90 0.90
CA TRP A 11 2.48 -9.09 1.69
C TRP A 11 1.34 -8.53 0.83
N TYR A 12 1.65 -8.02 -0.36
CA TYR A 12 0.64 -7.53 -1.29
C TYR A 12 -0.35 -8.63 -1.73
N GLY A 13 0.15 -9.83 -2.03
CA GLY A 13 -0.70 -10.99 -2.32
C GLY A 13 -1.60 -11.36 -1.15
N PHE A 14 -1.07 -11.30 0.07
CA PHE A 14 -1.85 -11.52 1.29
C PHE A 14 -2.96 -10.47 1.48
N MET A 15 -2.70 -9.19 1.21
CA MET A 15 -3.73 -8.14 1.26
C MET A 15 -4.89 -8.42 0.30
N TRP A 16 -4.59 -8.80 -0.94
CA TRP A 16 -5.62 -9.18 -1.91
C TRP A 16 -6.43 -10.39 -1.45
N LEU A 17 -5.77 -11.41 -0.91
CA LEU A 17 -6.44 -12.60 -0.39
C LEU A 17 -7.47 -12.22 0.69
N ILE A 18 -7.08 -11.39 1.65
CA ILE A 18 -7.99 -10.96 2.73
C ILE A 18 -9.19 -10.17 2.18
N ILE A 19 -8.98 -9.28 1.20
CA ILE A 19 -10.08 -8.51 0.60
C ILE A 19 -11.00 -9.40 -0.21
N ILE A 20 -10.47 -10.33 -0.99
CA ILE A 20 -11.28 -11.29 -1.75
C ILE A 20 -12.13 -12.14 -0.80
N LEU A 21 -11.53 -12.70 0.26
CA LEU A 21 -12.27 -13.46 1.28
C LEU A 21 -13.38 -12.62 1.94
N ARG A 22 -13.11 -11.35 2.23
CA ARG A 22 -14.12 -10.42 2.75
C ARG A 22 -15.26 -10.21 1.74
N LEU A 23 -14.97 -9.94 0.48
CA LEU A 23 -15.99 -9.70 -0.56
C LEU A 23 -16.84 -10.95 -0.81
N ILE A 24 -16.24 -12.14 -0.77
CA ILE A 24 -16.95 -13.42 -0.83
C ILE A 24 -17.90 -13.54 0.37
N SER A 25 -17.39 -13.35 1.59
CA SER A 25 -18.19 -13.40 2.82
C SER A 25 -19.38 -12.42 2.77
N ARG A 26 -19.15 -11.18 2.33
CA ARG A 26 -20.19 -10.15 2.20
C ARG A 26 -21.24 -10.52 1.14
N THR A 27 -20.80 -11.09 0.02
CA THR A 27 -21.71 -11.55 -1.03
C THR A 27 -22.60 -12.70 -0.55
N LEU A 28 -22.05 -13.62 0.24
CA LEU A 28 -22.82 -14.71 0.85
C LEU A 28 -23.88 -14.18 1.83
N VAL A 29 -23.53 -13.22 2.67
CA VAL A 29 -24.45 -12.60 3.64
C VAL A 29 -25.56 -11.82 2.95
N LEU A 30 -25.24 -11.01 1.93
CA LEU A 30 -26.23 -10.19 1.21
C LEU A 30 -27.02 -10.97 0.16
N ARG A 31 -26.59 -12.20 -0.17
CA ARG A 31 -27.13 -13.09 -1.22
C ARG A 31 -27.13 -12.47 -2.63
N SER A 32 -26.44 -11.35 -2.84
CA SER A 32 -26.39 -10.67 -4.14
C SER A 32 -25.24 -9.66 -4.18
N ILE A 33 -24.49 -9.66 -5.28
CA ILE A 33 -23.42 -8.68 -5.56
C ILE A 33 -24.02 -7.28 -5.78
N LYS A 34 -25.25 -7.18 -6.30
CA LYS A 34 -25.93 -5.90 -6.54
C LYS A 34 -26.29 -5.14 -5.26
N LYS A 35 -26.21 -5.80 -4.11
CA LYS A 35 -26.50 -5.22 -2.80
C LYS A 35 -25.25 -4.73 -2.07
N TRP A 36 -24.09 -4.76 -2.73
CA TRP A 36 -22.85 -4.26 -2.15
C TRP A 36 -23.00 -2.80 -1.71
N GLN A 37 -22.43 -2.52 -0.56
CA GLN A 37 -22.56 -1.23 0.10
C GLN A 37 -21.30 -0.40 -0.16
N ILE A 38 -21.36 0.89 0.15
CA ILE A 38 -20.26 1.84 -0.12
C ILE A 38 -18.93 1.37 0.49
N ASP A 39 -18.96 0.76 1.67
CA ASP A 39 -17.76 0.23 2.34
C ASP A 39 -17.12 -0.95 1.59
N ASP A 40 -17.90 -1.77 0.86
CA ASP A 40 -17.34 -2.84 0.01
C ASP A 40 -16.55 -2.26 -1.17
N PHE A 41 -17.08 -1.20 -1.79
CA PHE A 41 -16.38 -0.48 -2.85
C PHE A 41 -15.13 0.23 -2.32
N LEU A 42 -15.20 0.85 -1.14
CA LEU A 42 -14.04 1.49 -0.51
C LEU A 42 -12.91 0.49 -0.21
N MET A 43 -13.22 -0.76 0.15
CA MET A 43 -12.20 -1.79 0.33
C MET A 43 -11.44 -2.08 -0.97
N ILE A 44 -12.14 -2.11 -2.11
CA ILE A 44 -11.51 -2.29 -3.43
C ILE A 44 -10.72 -1.04 -3.80
N CYS A 45 -11.27 0.15 -3.59
CA CYS A 45 -10.57 1.42 -3.86
C CYS A 45 -9.28 1.55 -3.06
N ALA A 46 -9.23 1.06 -1.82
CA ALA A 46 -8.03 1.07 -0.99
C ALA A 46 -6.88 0.22 -1.56
N MET A 47 -7.17 -0.71 -2.48
CA MET A 47 -6.12 -1.44 -3.17
C MET A 47 -5.35 -0.59 -4.16
N GLY A 48 -5.96 0.43 -4.78
CA GLY A 48 -5.25 1.34 -5.70
C GLY A 48 -4.02 2.00 -5.06
N PRO A 49 -4.18 2.73 -3.94
CA PRO A 49 -3.05 3.33 -3.21
C PRO A 49 -2.08 2.28 -2.69
N SER A 50 -2.60 1.13 -2.22
CA SER A 50 -1.75 0.01 -1.78
C SER A 50 -0.88 -0.53 -2.92
N THR A 51 -1.39 -0.65 -4.15
CA THR A 51 -0.61 -1.04 -5.33
C THR A 51 0.50 -0.04 -5.61
N VAL A 52 0.16 1.26 -5.60
CA VAL A 52 1.15 2.33 -5.83
C VAL A 52 2.24 2.28 -4.74
N ALA A 53 1.88 2.03 -3.48
CA ALA A 53 2.84 1.87 -2.39
C ALA A 53 3.79 0.69 -2.61
N MET A 54 3.29 -0.48 -3.03
CA MET A 54 4.13 -1.67 -3.27
C MET A 54 5.08 -1.50 -4.46
N VAL A 55 4.59 -0.87 -5.54
CA VAL A 55 5.43 -0.51 -6.70
C VAL A 55 6.49 0.51 -6.27
N GLY A 56 6.11 1.54 -5.53
CA GLY A 56 7.02 2.55 -5.00
C GLY A 56 8.11 1.95 -4.10
N LEU A 57 7.77 1.03 -3.20
CA LEU A 57 8.73 0.30 -2.36
C LEU A 57 9.73 -0.50 -3.20
N THR A 58 9.28 -1.14 -4.26
CA THR A 58 10.17 -1.85 -5.18
C THR A 58 11.16 -0.87 -5.85
N ILE A 59 10.67 0.29 -6.31
CA ILE A 59 11.53 1.34 -6.90
C ILE A 59 12.56 1.85 -5.89
N ILE A 60 12.13 2.18 -4.66
CA ILE A 60 13.00 2.68 -3.58
C ILE A 60 14.10 1.66 -3.26
N THR A 61 13.79 0.36 -3.28
CA THR A 61 14.76 -0.71 -3.02
C THR A 61 15.90 -0.71 -4.05
N HIS A 62 15.63 -0.32 -5.29
CA HIS A 62 16.64 -0.25 -6.35
C HIS A 62 17.32 1.13 -6.45
N ALA A 63 16.59 2.21 -6.17
CA ALA A 63 17.07 3.59 -6.28
C ALA A 63 17.81 4.08 -5.02
N GLY A 64 17.51 3.53 -3.86
CA GLY A 64 17.88 4.09 -2.57
C GLY A 64 17.09 5.37 -2.25
N SER A 65 17.40 6.01 -1.13
CA SER A 65 16.80 7.31 -0.76
C SER A 65 17.84 8.21 -0.10
N ASN A 66 17.39 9.34 0.43
CA ASN A 66 18.17 10.24 1.30
C ASN A 66 18.50 9.60 2.66
N LEU A 67 17.89 8.46 3.00
CA LEU A 67 18.21 7.70 4.20
C LEU A 67 19.54 6.97 3.98
N LEU A 68 20.58 7.52 4.58
CA LEU A 68 21.92 6.94 4.64
C LEU A 68 22.18 6.46 6.06
N ASN A 69 22.86 5.32 6.19
CA ASN A 69 23.31 4.88 7.50
C ASN A 69 24.37 5.89 8.00
N PRO A 70 24.16 6.55 9.17
CA PRO A 70 25.07 7.58 9.66
C PRO A 70 26.46 7.03 10.00
N VAL A 71 26.59 5.72 10.18
CA VAL A 71 27.87 5.03 10.45
C VAL A 71 28.63 4.73 9.16
N SER A 72 27.95 4.70 8.00
CA SER A 72 28.61 4.46 6.71
C SER A 72 29.06 5.77 6.08
N HIS A 73 30.36 6.01 6.01
CA HIS A 73 30.94 7.08 5.20
C HIS A 73 30.95 6.67 3.72
N VAL A 74 29.83 6.88 3.04
CA VAL A 74 29.71 6.61 1.60
C VAL A 74 30.04 7.90 0.84
N ALA A 75 31.14 7.90 0.10
CA ALA A 75 31.39 8.94 -0.90
C ALA A 75 30.42 8.75 -2.06
N LEU A 76 29.43 9.66 -2.19
CA LEU A 76 28.42 9.58 -3.23
C LEU A 76 28.94 10.20 -4.52
N THR A 77 28.84 9.45 -5.62
CA THR A 77 29.06 10.03 -6.95
C THR A 77 27.87 10.93 -7.34
N PRO A 78 28.04 11.85 -8.30
CA PRO A 78 26.93 12.64 -8.82
C PRO A 78 25.77 11.77 -9.36
N GLU A 79 26.09 10.60 -9.91
CA GLU A 79 25.10 9.63 -10.39
C GLU A 79 24.30 9.01 -9.24
N ASP A 80 24.97 8.63 -8.14
CA ASP A 80 24.31 8.10 -6.93
C ASP A 80 23.35 9.12 -6.31
N ILE A 81 23.76 10.40 -6.29
CA ILE A 81 22.93 11.50 -5.78
C ILE A 81 21.66 11.63 -6.63
N ASN A 82 21.78 11.61 -7.96
CA ASN A 82 20.62 11.72 -8.85
C ASN A 82 19.67 10.53 -8.68
N LYS A 83 20.21 9.31 -8.58
CA LYS A 83 19.43 8.09 -8.36
C LYS A 83 18.68 8.14 -7.03
N ARG A 84 19.34 8.55 -5.95
CA ARG A 84 18.73 8.70 -4.61
C ARG A 84 17.73 9.85 -4.53
N ASN A 85 17.92 10.92 -5.29
CA ASN A 85 16.93 12.00 -5.41
C ASN A 85 15.63 11.49 -6.03
N HIS A 86 15.72 10.63 -7.05
CA HIS A 86 14.53 9.98 -7.62
C HIS A 86 13.85 9.07 -6.59
N GLY A 87 14.60 8.21 -5.90
CA GLY A 87 14.02 7.32 -4.89
C GLY A 87 13.43 8.05 -3.69
N SER A 88 14.01 9.18 -3.26
CA SER A 88 13.48 10.01 -2.17
C SER A 88 12.10 10.60 -2.49
N LYS A 89 11.84 10.95 -3.76
CA LYS A 89 10.50 11.38 -4.18
C LYS A 89 9.48 10.25 -4.05
N TRP A 90 9.89 9.03 -4.39
CA TRP A 90 9.04 7.85 -4.21
C TRP A 90 8.77 7.53 -2.75
N VAL A 91 9.71 7.78 -1.83
CA VAL A 91 9.46 7.61 -0.37
C VAL A 91 8.26 8.44 0.05
N VAL A 92 8.24 9.74 -0.30
CA VAL A 92 7.11 10.62 0.03
C VAL A 92 5.82 10.10 -0.61
N THR A 93 5.85 9.69 -1.87
CA THR A 93 4.68 9.10 -2.54
C THR A 93 4.16 7.88 -1.79
N VAL A 94 5.04 6.95 -1.39
CA VAL A 94 4.67 5.74 -0.64
C VAL A 94 4.03 6.11 0.70
N GLU A 95 4.61 7.05 1.44
CA GLU A 95 4.05 7.52 2.71
C GLU A 95 2.64 8.10 2.54
N GLN A 96 2.42 8.93 1.52
CA GLN A 96 1.09 9.48 1.22
C GLN A 96 0.10 8.39 0.83
N MET A 97 0.52 7.40 0.04
CA MET A 97 -0.34 6.27 -0.32
C MET A 97 -0.69 5.39 0.89
N GLN A 98 0.23 5.20 1.83
CA GLN A 98 -0.03 4.49 3.08
C GLN A 98 -1.05 5.24 3.95
N ILE A 99 -0.90 6.57 4.07
CA ILE A 99 -1.88 7.42 4.77
C ILE A 99 -3.26 7.30 4.11
N LEU A 100 -3.32 7.37 2.78
CA LEU A 100 -4.57 7.24 2.03
C LEU A 100 -5.23 5.87 2.28
N THR A 101 -4.46 4.78 2.24
CA THR A 101 -4.96 3.43 2.54
C THR A 101 -5.53 3.35 3.96
N ILE A 102 -4.81 3.88 4.96
CA ILE A 102 -5.24 3.85 6.37
C ILE A 102 -6.55 4.63 6.56
N TRP A 103 -6.64 5.84 5.99
CA TRP A 103 -7.85 6.65 6.11
C TRP A 103 -9.04 6.07 5.34
N THR A 104 -8.79 5.41 4.21
CA THR A 104 -9.83 4.67 3.49
C THR A 104 -10.36 3.51 4.32
N MET A 105 -9.48 2.74 4.98
CA MET A 105 -9.87 1.67 5.91
C MET A 105 -10.67 2.20 7.11
N LYS A 106 -10.23 3.31 7.71
CA LYS A 106 -10.98 3.96 8.80
C LYS A 106 -12.38 4.40 8.34
N SER A 107 -12.47 4.98 7.15
CA SER A 107 -13.76 5.39 6.57
C SER A 107 -14.69 4.21 6.37
N CYS A 108 -14.17 3.09 5.86
CA CYS A 108 -14.90 1.82 5.74
C CYS A 108 -15.43 1.33 7.10
N LEU A 109 -14.60 1.34 8.15
CA LEU A 109 -15.01 0.95 9.50
C LEU A 109 -16.10 1.87 10.08
N LEU A 110 -15.97 3.19 9.90
CA LEU A 110 -16.96 4.16 10.38
C LEU A 110 -18.31 3.99 9.68
N ILE A 111 -18.32 3.81 8.36
CA ILE A 111 -19.54 3.53 7.59
C ILE A 111 -20.18 2.23 8.05
N MET A 112 -19.37 1.19 8.30
CA MET A 112 -19.87 -0.07 8.83
C MET A 112 -20.53 0.10 10.20
N TYR A 113 -19.87 0.81 11.12
CA TYR A 113 -20.34 1.02 12.49
C TYR A 113 -21.63 1.87 12.53
N ASN A 114 -21.70 2.92 11.71
CA ASN A 114 -22.88 3.78 11.57
C ASN A 114 -24.14 3.04 11.05
N ARG A 115 -24.01 1.81 10.56
CA ARG A 115 -25.17 0.98 10.18
C ARG A 115 -25.62 0.03 11.27
N ILE A 116 -24.72 -0.27 12.21
CA ILE A 116 -24.97 -1.20 13.32
C ILE A 116 -25.49 -0.41 14.54
N THR A 117 -25.12 0.86 14.64
CA THR A 117 -25.66 1.84 15.60
C THR A 117 -26.88 2.51 14.99
#